data_AF-A0A1F0IZJ4-F1
#
_entry.id   AF-A0A1F0IZJ4-F1
#
_cell.length_a   1.000
_cell.length_b   1.000
_cell.length_c   1.000
_cell.angle_alpha   90.00
_cell.angle_beta   90.00
_cell.angle_gamma   90.00
#
_symmetry.space_group_name_H-M   'P 1'
#
loop_
_entity.id
_entity.type
_entity.pdbx_description
1 polymer ?
#
loop_
_entity_poly.entity_id
_entity_poly.type
_entity_poly.pdbx_seq_one_letter_code
_entity_poly.pdbx_strand_id
1 'polypeptide(L)'
;MNKEELQTLTIEQLNGMTEQALKAVADEVLEKLNETEIEKLPLEIKKKLNLKRKSIWCSAELWISLILGALAMSIMQSIMGK
;
A
#
# COMPACT_ATOMS: atom_id res chain seq x y z
N MET A 1 -15.90 3.99 -8.45
CA MET A 1 -16.00 4.96 -7.33
C MET A 1 -14.86 5.99 -7.44
N ASN A 2 -15.03 7.20 -6.88
CA ASN A 2 -13.96 8.21 -6.87
C ASN A 2 -12.99 7.97 -5.70
N LYS A 3 -11.76 8.49 -5.82
CA LYS A 3 -10.73 8.38 -4.76
C LYS A 3 -11.20 8.96 -3.42
N GLU A 4 -11.87 10.11 -3.45
CA GLU A 4 -12.39 10.78 -2.26
C GLU A 4 -13.50 9.97 -1.58
N GLU A 5 -14.41 9.39 -2.37
CA GLU A 5 -15.48 8.51 -1.88
C GLU A 5 -14.93 7.25 -1.18
N LEU A 6 -13.81 6.72 -1.68
CA LEU A 6 -13.13 5.59 -1.07
C LEU A 6 -12.43 5.97 0.25
N GLN A 7 -12.03 7.23 0.43
CA GLN A 7 -11.44 7.74 1.67
C GLN A 7 -12.49 8.08 2.73
N THR A 8 -13.69 8.49 2.32
CA THR A 8 -14.81 8.81 3.20
C THR A 8 -15.68 7.60 3.53
N LEU A 9 -15.35 6.41 2.98
CA LEU A 9 -16.02 5.15 3.31
C LEU A 9 -16.11 4.97 4.83
N THR A 10 -17.34 4.86 5.32
CA THR A 10 -17.63 4.66 6.75
C THR A 10 -17.95 3.21 7.05
N ILE A 11 -17.69 2.79 8.29
CA ILE A 11 -17.94 1.42 8.76
C ILE A 11 -19.38 1.01 8.59
N GLU A 12 -20.32 1.94 8.72
CA GLU A 12 -21.76 1.68 8.58
C GLU A 12 -22.13 1.26 7.16
N GLN A 13 -21.54 1.92 6.15
CA GLN A 13 -21.72 1.53 4.74
C GLN A 13 -21.12 0.15 4.47
N LEU A 14 -19.95 -0.14 5.04
CA LEU A 14 -19.32 -1.47 4.92
C LEU A 14 -20.11 -2.56 5.65
N ASN A 15 -20.70 -2.26 6.81
CA ASN A 15 -21.48 -3.23 7.59
C ASN A 15 -22.79 -3.64 6.88
N GLY A 16 -23.34 -2.75 6.06
CA GLY A 16 -24.52 -3.03 5.24
C GLY A 16 -24.20 -3.76 3.93
N MET A 17 -22.91 -3.91 3.58
CA MET A 17 -22.47 -4.58 2.35
C MET A 17 -22.30 -6.09 2.55
N THR A 18 -22.57 -6.84 1.50
CA THR A 18 -22.29 -8.28 1.45
C THR A 18 -20.77 -8.53 1.36
N GLU A 19 -20.32 -9.71 1.77
CA GLU A 19 -18.89 -10.08 1.71
C GLU A 19 -18.27 -9.91 0.30
N GLN A 20 -19.07 -10.17 -0.73
CA GLN A 20 -18.63 -10.04 -2.12
C GLN A 20 -18.43 -8.56 -2.51
N ALA A 21 -19.31 -7.67 -2.03
CA ALA A 21 -19.17 -6.24 -2.21
C ALA A 21 -17.99 -5.69 -1.41
N LEU A 22 -17.79 -6.15 -0.17
CA LEU A 22 -16.61 -5.81 0.63
C LEU A 22 -15.31 -6.18 -0.08
N LYS A 23 -15.27 -7.36 -0.73
CA LYS A 23 -14.10 -7.80 -1.51
C LYS A 23 -13.87 -6.94 -2.75
N ALA A 24 -14.92 -6.55 -3.46
CA ALA A 24 -14.81 -5.66 -4.62
C ALA A 24 -14.34 -4.25 -4.22
N VAL A 25 -14.87 -3.72 -3.12
CA VAL A 25 -14.44 -2.42 -2.56
C VAL A 25 -12.99 -2.50 -2.11
N ALA A 26 -12.56 -3.61 -1.49
CA ALA A 26 -11.16 -3.81 -1.12
C ALA A 26 -10.21 -3.80 -2.33
N ASP A 27 -10.59 -4.46 -3.42
CA ASP A 27 -9.83 -4.48 -4.68
C ASP A 27 -9.77 -3.08 -5.31
N GLU A 28 -10.90 -2.36 -5.34
CA GLU A 28 -10.96 -1.01 -5.91
C GLU A 28 -10.21 0.03 -5.06
N VAL A 29 -10.20 -0.14 -3.73
CA VAL A 29 -9.33 0.63 -2.82
C VAL A 29 -7.87 0.38 -3.16
N LEU A 30 -7.46 -0.87 -3.38
CA LEU A 30 -6.08 -1.23 -3.73
C LEU A 30 -5.66 -0.72 -5.11
N GLU A 31 -6.57 -0.72 -6.09
CA GLU A 31 -6.29 -0.28 -7.44
C GLU A 31 -6.24 1.25 -7.54
N LYS A 32 -7.15 1.95 -6.85
CA LYS A 32 -7.27 3.41 -6.97
C LYS A 32 -6.45 4.16 -5.95
N LEU A 33 -6.35 3.71 -4.70
CA LEU A 33 -5.63 4.45 -3.65
C LEU A 33 -4.17 4.01 -3.60
N ASN A 34 -3.29 4.99 -3.50
CA ASN A 34 -1.87 4.74 -3.28
C ASN A 34 -1.62 4.30 -1.84
N GLU A 35 -0.48 3.68 -1.60
CA GLU A 35 -0.06 3.12 -0.31
C GLU A 35 -0.19 4.12 0.85
N THR A 36 0.21 5.38 0.64
CA THR A 36 0.11 6.47 1.63
C THR A 36 -1.33 6.85 1.96
N GLU A 37 -2.21 6.77 0.97
CA GLU A 37 -3.64 7.11 1.12
C GLU A 37 -4.40 5.95 1.78
N ILE A 38 -4.00 4.71 1.47
CA ILE A 38 -4.46 3.52 2.18
C ILE A 38 -3.99 3.58 3.64
N GLU A 39 -2.77 4.05 3.91
CA GLU A 39 -2.27 4.20 5.29
C GLU A 39 -3.09 5.22 6.10
N LYS A 40 -3.61 6.27 5.47
CA LYS A 40 -4.52 7.24 6.09
C LYS A 40 -5.93 6.71 6.35
N LEU A 41 -6.32 5.57 5.78
CA LEU A 41 -7.63 4.98 6.04
C LEU A 41 -7.78 4.56 7.52
N PRO A 42 -8.98 4.71 8.10
CA PRO A 42 -9.26 4.28 9.46
C PRO A 42 -8.95 2.80 9.67
N LEU A 43 -8.38 2.45 10.82
CA LEU A 43 -8.02 1.07 11.18
C LEU A 43 -9.22 0.11 11.13
N GLU A 44 -10.40 0.60 11.47
CA GLU A 44 -11.64 -0.16 11.43
C GLU A 44 -11.99 -0.60 10.01
N ILE A 45 -11.84 0.30 9.02
CA ILE A 45 -12.14 0.06 7.60
C ILE A 45 -11.19 -0.99 7.05
N LYS A 46 -9.89 -0.83 7.33
CA LYS A 46 -8.83 -1.78 6.95
C LYS A 46 -9.11 -3.20 7.46
N LYS A 47 -9.56 -3.30 8.71
CA LYS A 47 -9.89 -4.56 9.36
C LYS A 47 -11.13 -5.20 8.75
N LYS A 48 -12.15 -4.41 8.42
CA LYS A 48 -13.42 -4.87 7.80
C LYS A 48 -13.22 -5.36 6.37
N LEU A 49 -12.49 -4.60 5.57
CA LEU A 49 -12.16 -4.95 4.18
C LEU A 49 -11.19 -6.15 4.08
N ASN A 50 -10.73 -6.67 5.22
CA ASN A 50 -9.74 -7.73 5.33
C ASN A 50 -8.60 -7.50 4.32
N LEU A 51 -8.17 -6.24 4.21
CA LEU A 51 -7.06 -5.85 3.34
C LEU A 51 -5.88 -6.65 3.85
N LYS A 52 -5.61 -7.78 3.18
CA LYS A 52 -4.55 -8.70 3.57
C LYS A 52 -3.34 -7.82 3.69
N ARG A 53 -2.86 -7.69 4.93
CA ARG A 53 -1.72 -6.86 5.27
C ARG A 53 -0.57 -7.40 4.42
N LYS A 54 -0.35 -6.80 3.25
CA LYS A 54 0.85 -6.97 2.43
C LYS A 54 1.95 -6.19 3.16
N SER A 55 2.14 -6.52 4.44
CA SER A 55 2.71 -5.71 5.52
C SER A 55 4.20 -5.41 5.37
N ILE A 56 4.80 -5.70 4.21
CA ILE A 56 6.25 -5.86 4.09
C ILE A 56 6.77 -5.41 2.71
N TRP A 57 5.91 -5.01 1.78
CA TRP A 57 6.20 -5.18 0.34
C TRP A 57 6.63 -3.94 -0.45
N CYS A 58 6.88 -2.78 0.18
CA CYS A 58 7.37 -1.63 -0.59
C CYS A 58 8.43 -0.83 0.14
N SER A 59 8.19 -0.38 1.39
CA SER A 59 9.22 0.39 2.09
C SER A 59 10.51 -0.41 2.28
N ALA A 60 10.48 -1.59 2.89
CA ALA A 60 11.70 -2.35 3.10
C ALA A 60 12.39 -2.76 1.79
N GLU A 61 11.64 -3.17 0.75
CA GLU A 61 12.23 -3.50 -0.56
C GLU A 61 12.83 -2.29 -1.28
N LEU A 62 12.19 -1.11 -1.23
CA LEU A 62 12.74 0.12 -1.78
C LEU A 62 13.98 0.59 -1.03
N TRP A 63 13.99 0.51 0.31
CA TRP A 63 15.16 0.82 1.12
C TRP A 63 16.30 -0.18 0.88
N ILE A 64 15.99 -1.48 0.74
CA ILE A 64 16.99 -2.51 0.40
C ILE A 64 17.56 -2.27 -1.00
N SER A 65 16.72 -1.97 -2.00
CA SER A 65 17.17 -1.67 -3.37
C SER A 65 18.00 -0.38 -3.41
N LEU A 66 17.68 0.62 -2.59
CA LEU A 66 18.44 1.87 -2.49
C LEU A 66 19.83 1.63 -1.89
N ILE A 67 19.91 0.84 -0.80
CA ILE A 67 21.19 0.45 -0.19
C ILE A 67 22.01 -0.39 -1.17
N LEU A 68 21.40 -1.36 -1.86
CA LEU A 68 22.09 -2.23 -2.81
C LEU A 68 22.62 -1.45 -4.02
N GLY A 69 21.84 -0.50 -4.54
CA GLY A 69 22.25 0.39 -5.64
C GLY A 69 23.41 1.31 -5.26
N ALA A 70 23.40 1.86 -4.05
CA ALA A 70 24.51 2.66 -3.53
C ALA A 70 25.79 1.81 -3.35
N LEU A 71 25.65 0.58 -2.89
CA LEU A 71 26.78 -0.35 -2.68
C LEU A 71 27.41 -0.78 -4.01
N ALA A 72 26.59 -1.06 -5.04
CA ALA A 72 27.07 -1.35 -6.39
C ALA A 72 27.84 -0.16 -7.00
N MET A 73 27.31 1.06 -6.86
CA MET A 73 28.03 2.27 -7.30
C MET A 73 29.33 2.49 -6.53
N SER A 74 29.36 2.24 -5.22
CA SER A 74 30.58 2.35 -4.40
C SER A 74 31.66 1.37 -4.85
N ILE A 75 31.28 0.13 -5.20
CA ILE A 75 32.20 -0.87 -5.77
C ILE A 75 32.70 -0.42 -7.15
N MET A 76 31.82 0.05 -8.02
CA MET A 76 32.22 0.56 -9.34
C MET A 76 33.16 1.77 -9.23
N GLN A 77 32.90 2.71 -8.32
CA GLN A 77 33.81 3.82 -8.05
C GLN A 77 35.15 3.37 -7.46
N SER A 78 35.15 2.32 -6.63
CA SER A 78 36.40 1.75 -6.10
C SER A 78 37.25 1.05 -7.16
N ILE A 79 36.64 0.54 -8.24
CA ILE A 79 37.32 -0.18 -9.33
C ILE A 79 37.71 0.78 -10.47
N MET A 80 36.89 1.80 -10.76
CA MET A 80 37.06 2.72 -11.89
C MET A 80 38.01 3.90 -11.61
N GLY A 81 38.72 3.89 -10.48
CA GLY A 81 39.72 4.91 -10.15
C GLY A 81 39.19 5.93 -9.15
N LYS A 82 40.00 6.31 -8.17
CA LYS A 82 40.83 7.50 -8.35
C LYS A 82 41.44 7.69 -9.75
#